data_AF-A0A839U094-F1
#
_entry.id   AF-A0A839U094-F1
#
_cell.length_a   1.000
_cell.length_b   1.000
_cell.length_c   1.000
_cell.angle_alpha   90.00
_cell.angle_beta   90.00
_cell.angle_gamma   90.00
#
_symmetry.space_group_name_H-M   'P 1'
#
loop_
_entity.id
_entity.type
_entity.pdbx_description
1 polymer ?
#
loop_
_entity_poly.entity_id
_entity_poly.type
_entity_poly.pdbx_seq_one_letter_code
_entity_poly.pdbx_strand_id
1 'polypeptide(L)'
;MTTRHLQVIILSALLSGCAGIQSQLDNEKISSLRYDNVACPALVAQRNQAVAEISRLTNGRGYQDPNVVTGFGPFLPDYRTANQKQAGALQGQADSMTRSIDRRKCTG
;
A
#
# COMPACT_ATOMS: atom_id res chain seq x y z
N MET A 1 4.43 37.53 25.37
CA MET A 1 4.88 37.11 24.02
C MET A 1 4.86 35.57 23.86
N THR A 2 3.86 34.86 24.40
CA THR A 2 3.87 33.37 24.44
C THR A 2 2.79 32.73 23.57
N THR A 3 1.67 33.42 23.32
CA THR A 3 0.53 32.92 22.53
C THR A 3 0.80 32.83 21.03
N ARG A 4 1.58 33.76 20.46
CA ARG A 4 1.92 33.74 19.02
C ARG A 4 2.83 32.56 18.65
N HIS A 5 3.76 32.18 19.52
CA HIS A 5 4.64 31.03 19.28
C HIS A 5 3.88 29.71 19.39
N LEU A 6 2.91 29.61 20.31
CA LEU A 6 2.05 28.44 20.44
C LEU A 6 1.22 28.19 19.17
N GLN A 7 0.67 29.25 18.57
CA GLN A 7 -0.08 29.17 17.31
C GLN A 7 0.80 28.71 16.14
N VAL A 8 2.02 29.22 16.05
CA VAL A 8 2.99 28.81 15.02
C VAL A 8 3.37 27.34 15.19
N ILE A 9 3.62 26.87 16.41
CA ILE A 9 3.96 25.47 16.70
C ILE A 9 2.81 24.53 16.31
N ILE A 10 1.57 24.88 16.66
CA ILE A 10 0.38 24.09 16.33
C ILE A 10 0.17 24.02 14.81
N LEU A 11 0.31 25.14 14.09
CA LEU A 11 0.20 25.14 12.62
C LEU A 11 1.31 24.29 11.97
N SER A 12 2.56 24.40 12.44
CA SER A 12 3.66 23.61 11.88
C SER A 12 3.53 22.10 12.16
N ALA A 13 2.96 21.71 13.31
CA ALA A 13 2.73 20.29 13.63
C ALA A 13 1.61 19.67 12.76
N LEU A 14 0.59 20.45 12.40
CA LEU A 14 -0.48 20.03 11.49
C LEU A 14 0.04 19.83 10.05
N LEU A 15 1.00 20.66 9.61
CA LEU A 15 1.62 20.58 8.28
C LEU A 15 2.61 19.41 8.13
N SER A 16 3.24 18.94 9.22
CA SER A 16 4.15 17.78 9.19
C SER A 16 3.45 16.42 9.33
N GLY A 17 2.13 16.38 9.58
CA GLY A 17 1.36 15.15 9.83
C GLY A 17 1.01 14.30 8.60
N CYS A 18 1.31 14.77 7.38
CA CYS A 18 0.93 14.04 6.15
C CYS A 18 1.88 12.90 5.76
N ALA A 19 2.88 12.55 6.59
CA ALA A 19 3.86 11.49 6.31
C ALA A 19 3.66 10.20 7.14
N GLY A 20 2.45 9.96 7.67
CA GLY A 20 2.12 8.76 8.44
C GLY A 20 1.89 7.50 7.58
N ILE A 21 1.51 6.40 8.23
CA ILE A 21 1.31 5.08 7.58
C ILE A 21 0.30 5.13 6.43
N GLN A 22 -0.66 6.06 6.48
CA GLN A 22 -1.62 6.28 5.39
C GLN A 22 -0.93 6.67 4.08
N SER A 23 0.10 7.54 4.13
CA SER A 23 0.86 7.92 2.94
C SER A 23 1.65 6.74 2.37
N GLN A 24 2.12 5.82 3.22
CA GLN A 24 2.78 4.58 2.78
C GLN A 24 1.78 3.61 2.14
N LEU A 25 0.60 3.43 2.73
CA LEU A 25 -0.48 2.60 2.17
C LEU A 25 -0.98 3.14 0.83
N ASP A 26 -1.10 4.46 0.69
CA ASP A 26 -1.49 5.09 -0.58
C ASP A 26 -0.42 4.90 -1.67
N ASN A 27 0.86 4.89 -1.30
CA ASN A 27 1.96 4.59 -2.21
C ASN A 27 1.99 3.10 -2.63
N GLU A 28 1.52 2.20 -1.76
CA GLU A 28 1.34 0.77 -2.09
C GLU A 28 0.19 0.54 -3.10
N LYS A 29 -0.72 1.51 -3.26
CA LYS A 29 -1.86 1.43 -4.19
C LYS A 29 -1.43 1.76 -5.62
N ILE A 30 -0.93 0.75 -6.35
CA ILE A 30 -0.55 0.91 -7.76
C ILE A 30 -1.80 1.00 -8.66
N SER A 31 -1.84 1.99 -9.55
CA SER A 31 -2.89 2.13 -10.56
C SER A 31 -2.90 0.97 -11.54
N SER A 32 -4.07 0.37 -11.76
CA SER A 32 -4.26 -0.75 -12.69
C SER A 32 -3.99 -0.37 -14.14
N LEU A 33 -4.10 0.92 -14.48
CA LEU A 33 -3.83 1.45 -15.82
C LEU A 33 -2.40 1.19 -16.30
N ARG A 34 -1.44 1.07 -15.36
CA ARG A 34 -0.04 0.74 -15.71
C ARG A 34 0.08 -0.65 -16.36
N TYR A 35 -0.83 -1.57 -16.04
CA TYR A 35 -0.80 -2.95 -16.52
C TYR A 35 -1.60 -3.18 -17.80
N ASP A 36 -2.23 -2.12 -18.34
CA ASP A 36 -3.12 -2.23 -19.51
C ASP A 36 -2.36 -2.45 -20.81
N ASN A 37 -1.08 -2.05 -20.83
CA ASN A 37 -0.19 -2.23 -21.98
C ASN A 37 0.57 -3.58 -21.94
N VAL A 38 0.47 -4.35 -20.86
CA VAL A 38 1.15 -5.65 -20.72
C VAL A 38 0.33 -6.74 -21.41
N ALA A 39 0.97 -7.72 -22.05
CA ALA A 39 0.24 -8.85 -22.63
C ALA A 39 -0.44 -9.71 -21.55
N CYS A 40 -1.69 -10.12 -21.76
CA CYS A 40 -2.48 -10.91 -20.82
C CYS A 40 -1.74 -12.12 -20.20
N PRO A 41 -1.10 -13.02 -20.98
CA PRO A 41 -0.41 -14.18 -20.39
C PRO A 41 0.78 -13.77 -19.52
N ALA A 42 1.52 -12.71 -19.90
CA ALA A 42 2.60 -12.17 -19.10
C ALA A 42 2.10 -11.52 -17.81
N LEU A 43 0.91 -10.90 -17.85
CA LEU A 43 0.28 -10.27 -16.69
C LEU A 43 -0.21 -11.30 -15.67
N VAL A 44 -0.83 -12.40 -16.13
CA VAL A 44 -1.24 -13.53 -15.27
C VAL A 44 -0.03 -14.19 -14.61
N ALA A 45 1.05 -14.40 -15.36
CA ALA A 45 2.30 -14.95 -14.83
C ALA A 45 2.91 -14.03 -13.75
N GLN A 46 2.98 -12.72 -14.00
CA GLN A 46 3.46 -11.74 -13.02
C GLN A 46 2.60 -11.71 -11.75
N ARG A 47 1.27 -11.77 -11.89
CA ARG A 47 0.35 -11.85 -10.75
C ARG A 47 0.64 -13.11 -9.93
N ASN A 48 0.76 -14.26 -10.58
CA ASN A 48 1.01 -15.53 -9.88
C ASN A 48 2.37 -15.50 -9.14
N GLN A 49 3.41 -14.93 -9.76
CA GLN A 49 4.71 -14.73 -9.10
C GLN A 49 4.61 -13.80 -7.89
N ALA A 50 3.88 -12.69 -8.02
CA ALA A 50 3.66 -11.77 -6.91
C ALA A 50 2.93 -12.44 -5.73
N VAL A 51 1.89 -13.24 -6.01
CA VAL A 51 1.14 -13.99 -4.98
C VAL A 51 2.01 -15.06 -4.31
N ALA A 52 2.86 -15.75 -5.07
CA ALA A 52 3.81 -16.72 -4.53
C ALA A 52 4.83 -16.04 -3.59
N GLU A 53 5.34 -14.86 -3.99
CA GLU A 53 6.28 -14.09 -3.18
C GLU A 53 5.63 -13.55 -1.90
N ILE A 54 4.38 -13.10 -1.96
CA ILE A 54 3.60 -12.72 -0.76
C ILE A 54 3.51 -13.91 0.20
N SER A 55 3.19 -15.09 -0.33
CA SER A 55 3.12 -16.32 0.47
C SER A 55 4.46 -16.65 1.11
N ARG A 56 5.58 -16.47 0.39
CA ARG A 56 6.93 -16.66 0.92
C ARG A 56 7.25 -15.68 2.05
N LEU A 57 6.96 -14.39 1.87
CA LEU A 57 7.25 -13.33 2.83
C LEU A 57 6.39 -13.44 4.10
N THR A 58 5.16 -13.92 3.97
CA THR A 58 4.18 -14.02 5.06
C THR A 58 4.13 -15.40 5.72
N ASN A 59 4.98 -16.33 5.29
CA ASN A 59 4.94 -17.75 5.68
C ASN A 59 3.56 -18.39 5.45
N GLY A 60 2.92 -18.06 4.32
CA GLY A 60 1.62 -18.57 3.91
C GLY A 60 0.43 -17.96 4.66
N ARG A 61 0.65 -17.05 5.61
CA ARG A 61 -0.43 -16.39 6.36
C ARG A 61 -1.13 -15.27 5.59
N GLY A 62 -0.59 -14.88 4.43
CA GLY A 62 -1.10 -13.77 3.63
C GLY A 62 -0.76 -12.41 4.25
N TYR A 63 -0.97 -11.36 3.46
CA TYR A 63 -0.87 -9.99 3.95
C TYR A 63 -1.99 -9.74 4.97
N GLN A 64 -1.63 -9.25 6.15
CA GLN A 64 -2.60 -8.80 7.13
C GLN A 64 -2.70 -7.29 7.04
N ASP A 65 -3.85 -6.79 6.61
CA ASP A 65 -4.12 -5.37 6.59
C ASP A 65 -3.96 -4.82 8.02
N PRO A 66 -3.04 -3.87 8.27
CA PRO A 66 -2.93 -3.26 9.57
C PRO A 66 -4.29 -2.64 9.92
N ASN A 67 -4.92 -3.15 10.97
CA ASN A 67 -6.11 -2.54 11.55
C ASN A 67 -5.71 -1.24 12.25
N VAL A 68 -5.45 -0.20 11.46
CA VAL A 68 -5.24 1.16 11.95
C VAL A 68 -6.59 1.66 12.42
N VAL A 69 -6.77 1.67 13.74
CA VAL A 69 -7.94 2.26 14.40
C VAL A 69 -8.18 3.63 13.79
N THR A 70 -9.32 3.71 13.11
CA THR A 70 -9.81 4.76 12.21
C THR A 70 -9.56 6.18 12.73
N GLY A 71 -8.43 6.80 12.37
CA GLY A 71 -8.19 8.23 12.60
C GLY A 71 -6.79 8.63 13.10
N PHE A 72 -5.97 7.69 13.61
CA PHE A 72 -4.61 7.99 14.08
C PHE A 72 -3.50 7.58 13.10
N GLY A 73 -3.86 7.12 11.88
CA GLY A 73 -2.92 6.79 10.81
C GLY A 73 -1.82 7.84 10.50
N PRO A 74 -2.08 9.17 10.57
CA PRO A 74 -1.02 10.16 10.37
C PRO A 74 -0.01 10.27 11.52
N PHE A 75 -0.36 9.81 12.72
CA PHE A 75 0.46 9.98 13.94
C PHE A 75 1.09 8.69 14.44
N LEU A 76 0.62 7.52 13.99
CA LEU A 76 1.19 6.23 14.38
C LEU A 76 2.36 5.85 13.46
N PRO A 77 3.54 5.53 14.01
CA PRO A 77 4.62 4.97 13.21
C PRO A 77 4.21 3.59 12.66
N ASP A 78 4.63 3.29 11.44
CA ASP A 78 4.33 2.01 10.79
C ASP A 78 5.01 0.85 11.54
N TYR A 79 4.23 0.18 12.38
CA TYR A 79 4.62 -0.93 13.25
C TYR A 79 4.70 -2.29 12.53
N ARG A 80 4.40 -2.34 11.22
CA ARG A 80 4.49 -3.59 10.46
C ARG A 80 5.95 -4.04 10.33
N THR A 81 6.19 -5.35 10.38
CA THR A 81 7.50 -5.92 10.08
C THR A 81 7.87 -5.68 8.60
N ALA A 82 9.17 -5.62 8.27
CA ALA A 82 9.61 -5.38 6.89
C ALA A 82 8.97 -6.35 5.88
N ASN A 83 8.81 -7.62 6.25
CA ASN A 83 8.15 -8.63 5.43
C ASN A 83 6.67 -8.31 5.20
N GLN A 84 5.95 -7.80 6.20
CA GLN A 84 4.55 -7.38 6.06
C GLN A 84 4.42 -6.12 5.19
N LYS A 85 5.35 -5.18 5.29
CA LYS A 85 5.37 -4.00 4.40
C LYS A 85 5.58 -4.42 2.95
N GLN A 86 6.57 -5.29 2.70
CA GLN A 86 6.84 -5.81 1.36
C GLN A 86 5.67 -6.64 0.82
N ALA A 87 5.04 -7.46 1.67
CA ALA A 87 3.84 -8.22 1.31
C ALA A 87 2.67 -7.30 0.96
N GLY A 88 2.44 -6.21 1.71
CA GLY A 88 1.40 -5.22 1.42
C GLY A 88 1.61 -4.50 0.10
N ALA A 89 2.85 -4.06 -0.16
CA ALA A 89 3.22 -3.48 -1.44
C ALA A 89 2.96 -4.45 -2.61
N LEU A 90 3.40 -5.71 -2.48
CA LEU A 90 3.18 -6.77 -3.47
C LEU A 90 1.70 -7.11 -3.66
N GLN A 91 0.93 -7.13 -2.56
CA GLN A 91 -0.51 -7.36 -2.59
C GLN A 91 -1.21 -6.24 -3.38
N GLY A 92 -0.85 -4.98 -3.13
CA GLY A 92 -1.35 -3.84 -3.90
C GLY A 92 -1.05 -3.95 -5.40
N GLN A 93 0.11 -4.49 -5.79
CA GLN A 93 0.42 -4.76 -7.19
C GLN A 93 -0.41 -5.93 -7.74
N ALA A 94 -0.52 -7.03 -7.01
CA ALA A 94 -1.29 -8.21 -7.41
C ALA A 94 -2.77 -7.87 -7.61
N ASP A 95 -3.36 -7.06 -6.73
CA ASP A 95 -4.74 -6.58 -6.84
C ASP A 95 -4.90 -5.66 -8.05
N SER A 96 -3.90 -4.81 -8.30
CA SER A 96 -3.88 -3.91 -9.46
C SER A 96 -3.81 -4.68 -10.78
N MET A 97 -2.96 -5.71 -10.86
CA MET A 97 -2.88 -6.64 -11.98
C MET A 97 -4.19 -7.41 -12.16
N THR A 98 -4.78 -7.91 -11.07
CA THR A 98 -6.06 -8.63 -11.08
C THR A 98 -7.18 -7.75 -11.64
N ARG A 99 -7.28 -6.48 -11.19
CA ARG A 99 -8.23 -5.51 -11.76
C ARG A 99 -8.01 -5.28 -13.26
N SER A 100 -6.77 -5.24 -13.74
CA SER A 100 -6.47 -5.09 -15.17
C SER A 100 -6.83 -6.35 -15.96
N ILE A 101 -6.53 -7.55 -15.43
CA ILE A 101 -6.95 -8.86 -15.97
C ILE A 101 -8.47 -8.93 -16.11
N ASP A 102 -9.21 -8.61 -15.04
CA ASP A 102 -10.68 -8.66 -15.02
C ASP A 102 -11.29 -7.68 -16.01
N ARG A 103 -10.81 -6.42 -16.03
CA ARG A 103 -11.31 -5.38 -16.94
C ARG A 103 -11.05 -5.74 -18.41
N ARG A 104 -9.92 -6.37 -18.71
CA ARG A 104 -9.54 -6.80 -20.06
C ARG A 104 -10.07 -8.18 -20.43
N LYS A 105 -10.74 -8.87 -19.49
CA LYS A 105 -11.20 -10.26 -19.62
C LYS A 105 -10.09 -11.18 -20.14
N CYS A 106 -8.87 -10.99 -19.62
CA CYS A 106 -7.75 -11.86 -19.96
C CYS A 106 -8.09 -13.30 -19.51
N THR A 107 -8.14 -14.23 -20.45
CA THR A 107 -8.23 -15.67 -20.14
C THR A 107 -6.88 -16.12 -19.57
N GLY A 108 -6.91 -16.61 -18.34
CA GLY A 108 -5.76 -17.18 -17.62
C GLY A 108 -5.73 -18.69 -17.73
#